data_AF-A0AAW9EFK3-F1
#
_entry.id   AF-A0AAW9EFK3-F1
#
_cell.length_a   1.000
_cell.length_b   1.000
_cell.length_c   1.000
_cell.angle_alpha   90.00
_cell.angle_beta   90.00
_cell.angle_gamma   90.00
#
_symmetry.space_group_name_H-M   'P 1'
#
loop_
_entity.id
_entity.type
_entity.pdbx_description
1 polymer ?
#
loop_
_entity_poly.entity_id
_entity_poly.type
_entity_poly.pdbx_seq_one_letter_code
_entity_poly.pdbx_strand_id
1 'polypeptide(L)'
;YILADYYPSSSVSYDPNSQILMLTIPQLFLVSHPAGYVNPARWDAGIPAAILNWSFSGYHSENDGSASDSGYLGLGYGLNLGA
;
A
#
# COMPACT_ATOMS: atom_id res chain seq x y z
N TYR A 1 -31.39 1.17 24.17
CA TYR A 1 -30.65 -0.10 24.28
C TYR A 1 -29.25 0.19 24.77
N ILE A 2 -28.78 -0.54 25.76
CA ILE A 2 -27.42 -0.37 26.27
C ILE A 2 -26.50 -1.36 25.54
N LEU A 3 -25.25 -0.96 25.31
CA LEU A 3 -24.27 -1.80 24.59
C LEU A 3 -24.11 -3.19 25.21
N ALA A 4 -24.26 -3.26 26.54
CA ALA A 4 -24.20 -4.47 27.34
C ALA A 4 -25.30 -5.50 27.03
N ASP A 5 -26.44 -5.07 26.46
CA ASP A 5 -27.54 -5.98 26.07
C ASP A 5 -27.12 -6.90 24.90
N TYR A 6 -26.22 -6.42 24.04
CA TYR A 6 -25.74 -7.17 22.87
C TYR A 6 -24.35 -7.75 23.08
N TYR A 7 -23.48 -7.06 23.81
CA TYR A 7 -22.11 -7.45 24.08
C TYR A 7 -21.87 -7.47 25.59
N PRO A 8 -22.01 -8.62 26.26
CA PRO A 8 -21.76 -8.75 27.69
C PRO A 8 -20.40 -8.18 28.10
N SER A 9 -20.32 -7.57 29.28
CA SER A 9 -19.11 -6.90 29.79
C SER A 9 -18.62 -5.70 28.96
N SER A 10 -19.50 -5.08 28.17
CA SER A 10 -19.23 -3.80 27.52
C SER A 10 -19.72 -2.60 28.33
N SER A 11 -19.14 -1.42 28.10
CA SER A 11 -19.52 -0.17 28.77
C SER A 11 -19.35 1.05 27.86
N VAL A 12 -20.10 2.12 28.15
CA VAL A 12 -20.09 3.39 27.41
C VAL A 12 -20.02 4.53 28.42
N SER A 13 -19.10 5.47 28.24
CA SER A 13 -18.97 6.69 29.06
C SER A 13 -18.64 7.89 28.18
N TYR A 14 -19.33 9.01 28.36
CA TYR A 14 -19.10 10.24 27.60
C TYR A 14 -18.74 11.38 28.55
N ASP A 15 -17.63 12.06 28.27
CA ASP A 15 -17.23 13.30 28.95
C ASP A 15 -17.50 14.51 28.02
N PRO A 16 -18.54 15.32 28.29
CA PRO A 16 -18.87 16.47 27.47
C PRO A 16 -17.84 17.61 27.56
N ASN A 17 -17.05 17.69 28.63
CA ASN A 17 -16.05 18.74 28.79
C ASN A 17 -14.85 18.52 27.87
N SER A 18 -14.46 17.26 27.65
CA SER A 18 -13.36 16.86 26.78
C SER A 18 -13.80 16.33 25.40
N GLN A 19 -15.11 16.15 25.19
CA GLN A 19 -15.70 15.56 23.98
C GLN A 19 -15.20 14.13 23.70
N ILE A 20 -14.91 13.37 24.75
CA ILE A 20 -14.41 11.99 24.63
C ILE A 20 -15.56 11.00 24.88
N LEU A 21 -15.74 10.07 23.95
CA LEU A 21 -16.60 8.90 24.09
C LEU A 21 -15.73 7.65 24.29
N MET A 22 -15.76 7.08 25.49
CA MET A 22 -15.07 5.83 25.80
C MET A 22 -16.01 4.64 25.64
N LEU A 23 -15.57 3.65 24.86
CA LEU A 23 -16.27 2.39 24.62
C LEU A 23 -15.38 1.23 25.06
N THR A 24 -15.89 0.36 25.92
CA THR A 24 -15.20 -0.88 26.31
C THR A 24 -15.95 -2.06 25.70
N ILE A 25 -15.27 -2.91 24.93
CA ILE A 25 -15.85 -4.11 24.31
C ILE A 25 -14.85 -5.27 24.49
N PRO A 26 -15.27 -6.45 24.98
CA PRO A 26 -14.38 -7.61 25.05
C PRO A 26 -13.86 -8.02 23.67
N GLN A 27 -12.56 -8.36 23.60
CA GLN A 27 -11.91 -8.76 22.34
C GLN A 27 -12.55 -9.99 21.68
N LEU A 28 -13.24 -10.85 22.45
CA LEU A 28 -14.01 -12.00 21.93
C LEU A 28 -15.04 -11.60 20.85
N PHE A 29 -15.56 -10.38 20.90
CA PHE A 29 -16.55 -9.88 19.95
C PHE A 29 -15.95 -9.11 18.77
N LEU A 30 -14.61 -8.98 18.71
CA LEU A 30 -13.91 -8.26 17.66
C LEU A 30 -13.32 -9.23 16.64
N VAL A 31 -13.36 -8.84 15.36
CA VAL A 31 -12.64 -9.56 14.31
C VAL A 31 -11.15 -9.31 14.48
N SER A 32 -10.40 -10.37 14.78
CA SER A 32 -8.95 -10.31 14.87
C SER A 32 -8.35 -10.21 13.47
N HIS A 33 -7.56 -9.17 13.25
CA HIS A 33 -6.77 -9.01 12.05
C HIS A 33 -5.29 -9.23 12.40
N PRO A 34 -4.54 -9.99 11.59
CA PRO A 34 -3.12 -10.19 11.85
C PRO A 34 -2.34 -8.87 11.74
N ALA A 35 -1.16 -8.83 12.36
CA ALA A 35 -0.25 -7.70 12.21
C ALA A 35 0.04 -7.44 10.73
N GLY A 36 -0.11 -6.20 10.28
CA GLY A 36 0.06 -5.80 8.88
C GLY A 36 -1.18 -5.97 8.00
N TYR A 37 -2.33 -6.39 8.53
CA TYR A 37 -3.56 -6.44 7.75
C TYR A 37 -4.01 -5.05 7.28
N VAL A 38 -4.38 -4.97 6.00
CA VAL A 38 -5.00 -3.80 5.38
C VAL A 38 -6.31 -4.23 4.73
N ASN A 39 -7.41 -3.57 5.09
CA ASN A 39 -8.71 -3.83 4.49
C ASN A 39 -8.65 -3.60 2.95
N PRO A 40 -9.05 -4.57 2.11
CA PRO A 40 -9.07 -4.43 0.66
C PRO A 40 -9.86 -3.22 0.15
N ALA A 41 -10.88 -2.77 0.87
CA ALA A 41 -11.65 -1.57 0.52
C ALA A 41 -10.83 -0.27 0.64
N ARG A 42 -9.65 -0.30 1.25
CA ARG A 42 -8.71 0.84 1.31
C ARG A 42 -7.62 0.78 0.24
N TRP A 43 -7.56 -0.28 -0.56
CA TRP A 43 -6.57 -0.38 -1.61
C TRP A 43 -6.94 0.58 -2.74
N ASP A 44 -5.98 1.36 -3.20
CA ASP A 44 -6.12 2.23 -4.35
C ASP A 44 -5.60 1.48 -5.60
N ALA A 45 -6.46 1.33 -6.62
CA ALA A 45 -6.08 0.73 -7.90
C ALA A 45 -5.13 1.65 -8.71
N GLY A 46 -4.93 2.88 -8.25
CA GLY A 46 -4.22 3.92 -8.96
C GLY A 46 -5.08 4.54 -10.06
N ILE A 47 -4.42 5.35 -10.89
CA ILE A 47 -5.06 6.02 -12.02
C ILE A 47 -4.72 5.30 -13.34
N PRO A 48 -5.60 5.38 -14.35
CA PRO A 48 -5.25 4.97 -15.71
C PRO A 48 -4.03 5.76 -16.21
N ALA A 49 -2.99 5.06 -16.65
CA ALA A 49 -1.72 5.63 -17.06
C ALA A 49 -0.99 4.76 -18.08
N ALA A 50 -0.28 5.41 -19.01
CA ALA A 50 0.73 4.77 -19.83
C ALA A 50 2.13 5.13 -19.30
N ILE A 51 3.03 4.16 -19.30
CA ILE A 51 4.40 4.28 -18.78
C ILE A 51 5.37 3.94 -19.92
N LEU A 52 6.39 4.78 -20.09
CA LEU A 52 7.53 4.53 -20.97
C LEU A 52 8.81 4.77 -20.17
N ASN A 53 9.73 3.81 -20.23
CA ASN A 53 11.07 3.91 -19.67
C ASN A 53 12.11 3.52 -20.73
N TRP A 54 13.30 4.08 -20.59
CA TRP A 54 14.40 3.82 -21.49
C TRP A 54 15.71 3.77 -20.72
N SER A 55 16.64 2.94 -21.17
CA SER A 55 18.00 2.85 -20.63
C SER A 55 18.99 2.76 -21.78
N PHE A 56 20.03 3.59 -21.73
CA PHE A 56 21.11 3.54 -22.71
C PHE A 56 22.42 3.22 -22.01
N SER A 57 23.25 2.38 -22.63
CA SER A 57 24.56 2.01 -22.12
C SER A 57 25.55 1.89 -23.26
N GLY A 58 26.68 2.58 -23.14
CA GLY A 58 27.82 2.44 -24.06
C GLY A 58 28.94 1.66 -23.40
N TYR A 59 29.63 0.84 -24.17
CA TYR A 59 30.81 0.11 -23.73
C TYR A 59 31.93 0.29 -24.75
N HIS A 60 33.08 0.73 -24.27
CA HIS A 60 34.32 0.86 -25.03
C HIS A 60 35.36 -0.10 -24.46
N SER A 61 36.07 -0.80 -25.34
CA SER A 61 37.17 -1.69 -24.97
C SER A 61 38.32 -1.53 -25.95
N GLU A 62 39.53 -1.42 -25.43
CA GLU A 62 40.76 -1.35 -26.21
C GLU A 62 41.72 -2.43 -25.73
N ASN A 63 42.26 -3.24 -26.64
CA ASN A 63 43.27 -4.26 -26.36
C ASN A 63 44.23 -4.44 -27.54
N ASP A 64 45.54 -4.44 -27.29
CA ASP A 64 46.63 -4.62 -28.28
C ASP A 64 46.41 -3.92 -29.64
N GLY A 65 46.02 -2.64 -29.60
CA GLY A 65 45.82 -1.81 -30.79
C GLY A 65 44.46 -1.99 -31.49
N SER A 66 43.58 -2.83 -30.95
CA SER A 66 42.20 -2.99 -31.40
C SER A 66 41.25 -2.32 -30.40
N ALA A 67 40.49 -1.32 -30.87
CA ALA A 67 39.42 -0.68 -30.12
C ALA A 67 38.05 -1.15 -30.62
N SER A 68 37.10 -1.32 -29.71
CA SER A 68 35.71 -1.70 -29.99
C SER A 68 34.76 -0.88 -29.15
N ASP A 69 33.77 -0.30 -29.81
CA ASP A 69 32.64 0.38 -29.19
C ASP A 69 31.36 -0.43 -29.38
N SER A 70 30.52 -0.46 -28.37
CA SER A 70 29.18 -1.04 -28.44
C SER A 70 28.21 -0.18 -27.66
N GLY A 71 26.95 -0.19 -28.10
CA GLY A 71 25.86 0.53 -27.47
C GLY A 71 24.66 -0.38 -27.29
N TYR A 72 23.94 -0.16 -26.20
CA TYR A 72 22.69 -0.83 -25.86
C TYR A 72 21.62 0.22 -25.56
N LEU A 73 20.44 0.05 -26.15
CA LEU A 73 19.24 0.82 -25.83
C LEU A 73 18.13 -0.15 -25.42
N GLY A 74 17.74 -0.11 -24.15
CA GLY A 74 16.56 -0.77 -23.62
C GLY A 74 15.37 0.17 -23.62
N LEU A 75 14.21 -0.29 -24.08
CA LEU A 75 12.94 0.41 -23.99
C LEU A 75 11.93 -0.49 -23.27
N GLY A 76 11.26 0.06 -22.26
CA GLY A 76 10.19 -0.61 -21.53
C GLY A 76 8.92 0.23 -21.59
N TYR A 77 7.79 -0.40 -21.84
CA TYR A 77 6.48 0.25 -21.84
C TYR A 77 5.50 -0.52 -20.95
N GLY A 78 4.49 0.18 -20.43
CA GLY A 78 3.46 -0.41 -19.58
C GLY A 78 2.17 0.39 -19.65
N LEU A 79 1.04 -0.27 -19.41
CA LEU A 79 -0.27 0.34 -19.32
C LEU A 79 -0.92 -0.09 -18.00
N ASN A 80 -1.44 0.88 -17.26
CA ASN A 80 -2.38 0.69 -16.17
C ASN A 80 -3.71 1.32 -16.62
N LEU A 81 -4.82 0.59 -16.53
CA LEU A 81 -6.12 1.11 -16.98
C LEU A 81 -6.97 1.67 -15.82
N GLY A 82 -6.44 1.72 -14.60
CA GLY A 82 -7.29 1.91 -13.41
C GLY A 82 -8.36 0.81 -13.34
N ALA A 83 -9.29 0.92 -12.40
CA ALA A 83 -10.44 0.00 -12.33
C ALA A 83 -11.39 0.16 -13.53
#